data_AF-A0A962N9I0-F1
#
_entry.id   AF-A0A962N9I0-F1
#
_cell.length_a   1.000
_cell.length_b   1.000
_cell.length_c   1.000
_cell.angle_alpha   90.00
_cell.angle_beta   90.00
_cell.angle_gamma   90.00
#
_symmetry.space_group_name_H-M   'P 1'
#
loop_
_entity.id
_entity.type
_entity.pdbx_description
1 polymer ?
#
loop_
_entity_poly.entity_id
_entity_poly.type
_entity_poly.pdbx_seq_one_letter_code
_entity_poly.pdbx_strand_id
1 'polypeptide(L)'
;TATVTLPGPLAPGQQFSVELVLRVTGEAIVGPLVNLAEITRAEDPNGDVPLDIDSDGDNLPDNDGEPVDDAIGNEDGDEDDSDPATIFINAQPIPTSPLSLWLLAVSLVLLAGGALRRRSTRKI
;
A
#
# COMPACT_ATOMS: atom_id res chain seq x y z
N THR A 1 2.32 -11.74 2.61
CA THR A 1 3.42 -10.90 3.12
C THR A 1 4.42 -10.68 2.02
N ALA A 2 4.92 -9.45 1.88
CA ALA A 2 6.07 -9.14 1.04
C ALA A 2 7.31 -9.11 1.94
N THR A 3 8.46 -9.53 1.43
CA THR A 3 9.72 -9.55 2.20
C THR A 3 10.83 -8.99 1.33
N VAL A 4 11.72 -8.21 1.94
CA VAL A 4 12.90 -7.65 1.30
C VAL A 4 14.08 -7.78 2.25
N THR A 5 15.25 -8.15 1.72
CA THR A 5 16.51 -8.07 2.45
C THR A 5 17.28 -6.87 1.93
N LEU A 6 17.62 -5.95 2.81
CA LEU A 6 18.39 -4.77 2.44
C LEU A 6 19.87 -5.16 2.23
N PRO A 7 20.50 -4.72 1.12
CA PRO A 7 21.89 -5.06 0.86
C PRO A 7 22.84 -4.23 1.73
N GLY A 8 23.74 -4.92 2.42
CA GLY A 8 24.84 -4.32 3.19
C GLY A 8 24.39 -3.63 4.49
N PRO A 9 25.35 -3.18 5.31
CA PRO A 9 25.04 -2.47 6.55
C PRO A 9 24.53 -1.06 6.25
N LEU A 10 23.49 -0.63 6.96
CA LEU A 10 23.08 0.77 6.98
C LEU A 10 24.04 1.55 7.88
N ALA A 11 24.59 2.66 7.37
CA ALA A 11 25.40 3.55 8.21
C ALA A 11 24.49 4.29 9.22
N PRO A 12 25.02 4.75 10.36
CA PRO A 12 24.23 5.53 11.33
C PRO A 12 23.55 6.74 10.68
N GLY A 13 22.23 6.86 10.88
CA GLY A 13 21.40 7.92 10.30
C GLY A 13 21.09 7.76 8.81
N GLN A 14 21.55 6.69 8.17
CA GLN A 14 21.12 6.33 6.82
C GLN A 14 19.69 5.78 6.85
N GLN A 15 18.90 6.17 5.85
CA GLN A 15 17.55 5.65 5.64
C GLN A 15 17.52 4.82 4.37
N PHE A 16 16.61 3.85 4.33
CA PHE A 16 16.29 3.06 3.15
C PHE A 16 14.78 3.09 2.91
N SER A 17 14.35 3.20 1.66
CA SER A 17 12.93 3.21 1.32
C SER A 17 12.61 2.02 0.41
N VAL A 18 11.58 1.26 0.77
CA VAL A 18 11.06 0.14 0.00
C VAL A 18 9.71 0.53 -0.58
N GLU A 19 9.56 0.47 -1.89
CA GLU A 19 8.29 0.78 -2.55
C GLU A 19 7.38 -0.46 -2.58
N LEU A 20 6.18 -0.33 -2.01
CA LEU A 20 5.13 -1.34 -2.11
C LEU A 20 4.02 -0.87 -3.06
N VAL A 21 3.88 -1.57 -4.19
CA VAL A 21 2.84 -1.27 -5.19
C VAL A 21 1.62 -2.16 -4.96
N LEU A 22 0.51 -1.54 -4.57
CA LEU A 22 -0.77 -2.22 -4.32
C LEU A 22 -1.76 -1.99 -5.47
N ARG A 23 -2.61 -2.99 -5.72
CA ARG A 23 -3.71 -2.88 -6.69
C ARG A 23 -5.04 -3.03 -5.98
N VAL A 24 -5.85 -1.97 -6.00
CA VAL A 24 -7.24 -2.01 -5.54
C VAL A 24 -8.09 -2.76 -6.57
N THR A 25 -8.83 -3.78 -6.13
CA THR A 25 -9.77 -4.52 -6.97
C THR A 25 -11.18 -3.92 -6.85
N GLY A 26 -12.09 -4.25 -7.77
CA GLY A 26 -13.48 -3.75 -7.73
C GLY A 26 -14.30 -4.23 -6.54
N GLU A 27 -13.79 -5.20 -5.77
CA GLU A 27 -14.41 -5.75 -4.57
C GLU A 27 -13.85 -5.12 -3.28
N ALA A 28 -12.91 -4.19 -3.40
CA ALA A 28 -12.27 -3.61 -2.25
C ALA A 28 -13.26 -2.81 -1.40
N ILE A 29 -13.19 -2.99 -0.09
CA ILE A 29 -14.05 -2.34 0.88
C ILE A 29 -13.50 -0.93 1.15
N VAL A 30 -14.39 0.06 1.17
CA VAL A 30 -14.06 1.44 1.56
C VAL A 30 -13.70 1.45 3.06
N GLY A 31 -12.59 2.09 3.40
CA GLY A 31 -12.13 2.14 4.78
C GLY A 31 -10.60 2.15 4.91
N PRO A 32 -10.10 2.13 6.16
CA PRO A 32 -8.68 1.98 6.43
C PRO A 32 -8.20 0.56 6.10
N LEU A 33 -6.99 0.47 5.59
CA LEU A 33 -6.19 -0.74 5.52
C LEU A 33 -4.86 -0.44 6.23
N VAL A 34 -4.46 -1.30 7.13
CA VAL A 34 -3.19 -1.18 7.85
C VAL A 34 -2.22 -2.20 7.27
N ASN A 35 -1.03 -1.74 6.91
CA ASN A 35 0.11 -2.58 6.58
C ASN A 35 1.07 -2.53 7.76
N LEU A 36 1.19 -3.63 8.50
CA LEU A 36 2.22 -3.77 9.54
C LEU A 36 3.52 -4.25 8.88
N ALA A 37 4.63 -3.56 9.18
CA ALA A 37 5.96 -3.93 8.76
C ALA A 37 6.74 -4.46 9.97
N GLU A 38 7.55 -5.51 9.74
CA GLU A 38 8.39 -6.15 10.77
C GLU A 38 9.84 -6.21 10.29
N ILE A 39 10.80 -5.82 11.14
CA ILE A 39 12.23 -6.07 10.94
C ILE A 39 12.58 -7.41 11.59
N THR A 40 12.45 -8.47 10.80
CA THR A 40 12.62 -9.83 11.33
C THR A 40 14.05 -10.22 11.75
N ARG A 41 15.06 -9.40 11.40
CA ARG A 41 16.48 -9.65 11.65
C ARG A 41 17.35 -8.46 11.26
N ALA A 42 18.25 -8.04 12.16
CA ALA A 42 19.36 -7.15 11.87
C ALA A 42 20.70 -7.84 12.13
N GLU A 43 21.71 -7.56 11.29
CA GLU A 43 23.06 -8.14 11.42
C GLU A 43 24.11 -7.03 11.45
N ASP A 44 25.17 -7.25 12.22
CA ASP A 44 26.37 -6.43 12.20
C ASP A 44 27.24 -6.76 10.96
N PRO A 45 28.32 -6.00 10.70
CA PRO A 45 29.21 -6.26 9.56
C PRO A 45 29.94 -7.63 9.58
N ASN A 46 29.94 -8.33 10.71
CA ASN A 46 30.51 -9.66 10.85
C ASN A 46 29.47 -10.77 10.60
N GLY A 47 28.19 -10.41 10.43
CA GLY A 47 27.08 -11.35 10.28
C GLY A 47 26.49 -11.84 11.60
N ASP A 48 26.89 -11.25 12.73
CA ASP A 48 26.32 -11.54 14.03
C ASP A 48 25.02 -10.74 14.21
N VAL A 49 24.05 -11.29 14.93
CA VAL A 49 22.83 -10.56 15.33
C VAL A 49 23.12 -9.91 16.69
N PRO A 50 23.39 -8.60 16.75
CA PRO A 50 23.57 -7.92 18.02
C PRO A 50 22.26 -7.93 18.81
N LEU A 51 22.37 -7.86 20.15
CA LEU A 51 21.20 -7.66 21.00
C LEU A 51 20.67 -6.25 20.77
N ASP A 52 19.39 -6.15 20.45
CA ASP A 52 18.64 -4.90 20.48
C ASP A 52 17.92 -4.74 21.82
N ILE A 53 17.79 -3.52 22.31
CA ILE A 53 17.28 -3.29 23.68
C ILE A 53 15.76 -3.21 23.73
N ASP A 54 15.15 -2.83 22.62
CA ASP A 54 13.75 -2.49 22.45
C ASP A 54 13.08 -3.25 21.28
N SER A 55 13.80 -4.17 20.64
CA SER A 55 13.31 -5.06 19.58
C SER A 55 13.67 -6.54 19.79
N ASP A 56 12.76 -7.45 19.46
CA ASP A 56 12.96 -8.90 19.34
C ASP A 56 12.61 -9.40 17.93
N GLY A 57 13.46 -9.05 16.97
CA GLY A 57 13.29 -9.36 15.54
C GLY A 57 12.74 -10.76 15.23
N ASP A 58 11.48 -10.82 14.84
CA ASP A 58 10.77 -12.06 14.53
C ASP A 58 9.81 -11.92 13.32
N ASN A 59 8.81 -12.78 13.18
CA ASN A 59 7.83 -12.71 12.09
C ASN A 59 6.38 -12.89 12.53
N LEU A 60 6.09 -12.51 13.78
CA LEU A 60 4.86 -12.80 14.50
C LEU A 60 4.09 -11.51 14.82
N PRO A 61 3.54 -10.78 13.85
CA PRO A 61 2.97 -9.41 13.99
C PRO A 61 1.89 -9.16 15.08
N ASP A 62 1.45 -10.20 15.77
CA ASP A 62 0.49 -10.18 16.86
C ASP A 62 1.17 -10.28 18.26
N ASN A 63 2.51 -10.18 18.38
CA ASN A 63 3.23 -10.25 19.68
C ASN A 63 3.74 -8.92 20.25
N ASP A 64 3.56 -7.81 19.53
CA ASP A 64 4.30 -6.56 19.78
C ASP A 64 3.39 -5.46 20.34
N GLY A 65 2.49 -5.82 21.27
CA GLY A 65 1.66 -4.85 21.95
C GLY A 65 0.65 -4.11 21.06
N GLU A 66 0.32 -2.86 21.43
CA GLU A 66 -0.53 -1.97 20.63
C GLU A 66 0.37 -1.08 19.76
N PRO A 67 0.26 -1.13 18.43
CA PRO A 67 1.23 -0.49 17.55
C PRO A 67 1.11 1.04 17.57
N VAL A 68 2.26 1.71 17.68
CA VAL A 68 2.45 3.16 17.78
C VAL A 68 3.33 3.62 16.62
N ASP A 69 2.70 4.20 15.61
CA ASP A 69 3.38 4.72 14.40
C ASP A 69 4.57 5.64 14.74
N ASP A 70 5.73 5.32 14.17
CA ASP A 70 7.02 6.01 14.38
C ASP A 70 7.54 5.96 15.84
N ALA A 71 7.13 4.97 16.65
CA ALA A 71 7.79 4.67 17.92
C ALA A 71 9.26 4.29 17.67
N ILE A 72 10.13 4.56 18.66
CA ILE A 72 11.58 4.30 18.54
C ILE A 72 12.11 3.53 19.74
N GLY A 73 11.21 2.84 20.43
CA GLY A 73 11.45 2.28 21.74
C GLY A 73 10.49 1.15 22.02
N ASN A 74 9.89 1.16 23.21
CA ASN A 74 8.92 0.16 23.62
C ASN A 74 7.65 0.84 24.19
N GLU A 75 7.16 1.84 23.46
CA GLU A 75 5.99 2.61 23.81
C GLU A 75 4.74 1.71 23.84
N ASP A 76 4.12 1.56 25.02
CA ASP A 76 2.92 0.72 25.20
C ASP A 76 3.07 -0.77 24.78
N GLY A 77 4.30 -1.28 24.67
CA GLY A 77 4.58 -2.66 24.24
C GLY A 77 4.95 -2.81 22.77
N ASP A 78 4.93 -1.72 22.01
CA ASP A 78 5.29 -1.66 20.58
C ASP A 78 6.80 -1.64 20.41
N GLU A 79 7.37 -2.68 19.80
CA GLU A 79 8.81 -2.80 19.56
C GLU A 79 9.25 -1.94 18.36
N ASP A 80 10.46 -1.35 18.38
CA ASP A 80 10.99 -0.45 17.30
C ASP A 80 11.13 -1.14 15.92
N ASP A 81 11.00 -2.47 15.88
CA ASP A 81 10.99 -3.26 14.66
C ASP A 81 9.60 -3.51 14.08
N SER A 82 8.52 -3.09 14.77
CA SER A 82 7.15 -3.15 14.29
C SER A 82 6.60 -1.74 14.01
N ASP A 83 6.06 -1.53 12.81
CA ASP A 83 5.49 -0.22 12.43
C ASP A 83 4.20 -0.34 11.60
N PRO A 84 3.09 0.34 11.98
CA PRO A 84 1.85 0.34 11.22
C PRO A 84 1.76 1.47 10.19
N ALA A 85 1.64 1.14 8.90
CA ALA A 85 1.30 2.12 7.87
C ALA A 85 -0.19 2.04 7.45
N THR A 86 -0.97 3.08 7.74
CA THR A 86 -2.41 3.13 7.36
C THR A 86 -2.64 3.81 6.02
N ILE A 87 -3.37 3.15 5.12
CA ILE A 87 -3.89 3.73 3.87
C ILE A 87 -5.42 3.72 3.86
N PHE A 88 -6.04 4.63 3.10
CA PHE A 88 -7.50 4.71 3.01
C PHE A 88 -8.01 4.44 1.60
N ILE A 89 -8.92 3.48 1.47
CA ILE A 89 -9.73 3.32 0.26
C ILE A 89 -10.93 4.25 0.38
N ASN A 90 -10.96 5.25 -0.49
CA ASN A 90 -12.05 6.21 -0.55
C ASN A 90 -13.13 5.77 -1.55
N ALA A 91 -14.40 5.98 -1.19
CA ALA A 91 -15.49 5.82 -2.13
C ALA A 91 -15.28 6.76 -3.33
N GLN A 92 -15.37 6.21 -4.53
CA GLN A 92 -15.38 7.04 -5.72
C GLN A 92 -16.66 7.89 -5.71
N PRO A 93 -16.58 9.23 -5.80
CA PRO A 93 -17.78 10.05 -5.86
C PRO A 93 -18.57 9.64 -7.10
N ILE A 94 -19.81 9.19 -6.91
CA ILE A 94 -20.73 9.00 -8.03
C ILE A 94 -20.95 10.38 -8.63
N PRO A 95 -20.66 10.61 -9.92
CA PRO A 95 -20.94 11.89 -10.55
C PRO A 95 -22.45 12.16 -10.53
N THR A 96 -22.91 13.01 -9.61
CA THR A 96 -24.34 13.34 -9.44
C THR A 96 -24.82 14.39 -10.44
N SER A 97 -23.91 14.95 -11.26
CA SER A 97 -24.32 15.90 -12.30
C SER A 97 -24.85 15.15 -13.53
N PRO A 98 -25.98 15.61 -14.11
CA PRO A 98 -26.55 14.97 -15.31
C PRO A 98 -25.62 15.06 -16.53
N LEU A 99 -24.65 15.97 -16.52
CA LEU A 99 -23.64 16.13 -17.59
C LEU A 99 -22.44 15.18 -17.43
N SER A 100 -22.13 14.72 -16.21
CA SER A 100 -21.04 13.78 -15.94
C SER A 100 -21.42 12.31 -16.18
N LEU A 101 -22.72 12.01 -16.26
CA LEU A 101 -23.21 10.66 -16.58
C LEU A 101 -22.95 10.27 -18.05
N TRP A 102 -22.85 11.26 -18.94
CA TRP A 102 -22.55 11.03 -20.37
C TRP A 102 -21.07 10.71 -20.64
N LEU A 103 -20.15 11.19 -19.81
CA LEU A 103 -18.71 10.94 -19.97
C LEU A 103 -18.30 9.50 -19.59
N LEU A 104 -18.95 8.90 -18.58
CA LEU A 104 -18.71 7.50 -18.20
C LEU A 104 -19.31 6.49 -19.19
N ALA A 105 -20.44 6.81 -19.83
CA ALA A 105 -21.08 5.94 -20.81
C ALA A 105 -20.33 5.85 -22.15
N VAL A 106 -19.50 6.83 -22.50
CA VAL A 106 -18.76 6.84 -23.78
C VAL A 106 -17.45 6.03 -23.71
N SER A 107 -16.85 5.86 -22.54
CA SER A 107 -15.63 5.04 -22.38
C SER A 107 -15.87 3.53 -22.35
N LEU A 108 -17.12 3.06 -22.22
CA LEU A 108 -17.43 1.61 -22.17
C LEU A 108 -17.82 0.99 -23.52
N VAL A 109 -17.89 1.74 -24.62
CA VAL A 109 -18.37 1.22 -25.93
C VAL A 109 -17.29 1.17 -27.03
N LEU A 110 -16.03 1.51 -26.75
CA LEU A 110 -14.96 1.46 -27.76
C LEU A 110 -14.01 0.25 -27.66
N LEU A 111 -14.55 -0.94 -27.36
CA LEU A 111 -13.86 -2.22 -27.61
C LEU A 111 -14.75 -3.29 -28.29
N ALA A 112 -15.66 -2.88 -29.18
CA ALA A 112 -16.28 -3.79 -30.15
C ALA A 112 -16.36 -3.11 -31.52
N GLY A 113 -15.19 -2.81 -32.09
CA GLY A 113 -15.07 -2.38 -33.48
C GLY A 113 -15.51 -3.49 -34.43
N GLY A 114 -16.66 -3.31 -35.07
CA GLY A 114 -17.20 -4.25 -36.05
C GLY A 114 -18.27 -3.64 -36.95
N ALA A 115 -17.94 -2.50 -37.56
CA ALA A 115 -18.53 -1.91 -38.78
C ALA A 115 -20.05 -2.03 -39.03
N LEU A 116 -20.75 -0.88 -39.04
CA LEU A 116 -21.74 -0.64 -40.09
C LEU A 116 -21.85 0.85 -40.46
N ARG A 117 -21.33 1.19 -41.64
CA ARG A 117 -21.57 2.47 -42.31
C ARG A 117 -23.02 2.53 -42.78
N ARG A 118 -23.75 3.59 -42.42
CA ARG A 118 -24.74 4.19 -43.34
C ARG A 118 -24.66 5.70 -43.28
N ARG A 119 -24.35 6.27 -44.45
CA ARG A 119 -24.43 7.70 -44.77
C ARG A 119 -25.89 8.00 -45.07
N SER A 120 -26.47 8.99 -44.40
CA SER A 120 -27.73 9.59 -44.84
C SER A 120 -27.68 11.09 -44.58
N THR A 121 -27.52 11.85 -45.65
CA THR A 121 -27.72 13.30 -45.66
C THR A 121 -29.09 13.59 -46.27
N ARG A 122 -29.93 14.28 -45.51
CA ARG A 122 -31.11 15.08 -45.93
C ARG A 122 -31.49 15.92 -44.70
N LYS A 123 -31.88 17.20 -44.74
CA LYS A 123 -32.21 18.24 -45.75
C LYS A 123 -31.75 19.56 -45.08
N ILE A 124 -31.44 20.65 -45.77
CA ILE A 124 -32.25 21.44 -46.72
C ILE A 124 -31.49 21.66 -48.02
#